data_AF-A0A009IEZ0-F1
#
_entry.id   AF-A0A009IEZ0-F1
#
_cell.length_a   1.000
_cell.length_b   1.000
_cell.length_c   1.000
_cell.angle_alpha   90.00
_cell.angle_beta   90.00
_cell.angle_gamma   90.00
#
_symmetry.space_group_name_H-M   'P 1'
#
loop_
_entity.id
_entity.type
_entity.pdbx_description
1 polymer ?
#
loop_
_entity_poly.entity_id
_entity_poly.type
_entity_poly.pdbx_seq_one_letter_code
_entity_poly.pdbx_strand_id
1 'polypeptide(L)' 'MVCADKGYDSEPLREQIRKTGTKANIPKKTNSQSNNDHMDWYLYKIRHLVENMFCRLKQFRGIAT' A
#
# COMPACT_ATOMS: atom_id res chain seq x y z
N MET A 1 -8.73 4.78 5.61
CA MET A 1 -7.64 3.78 5.81
C MET A 1 -6.65 3.97 4.67
N VAL A 2 -5.35 3.94 4.94
CA VAL A 2 -4.29 4.11 3.92
C VAL A 2 -3.76 2.75 3.55
N CYS A 3 -3.95 2.30 2.31
CA CYS A 3 -3.38 1.05 1.80
C CYS A 3 -2.11 1.36 1.01
N ALA A 4 -0.99 0.73 1.37
CA ALA A 4 0.27 0.92 0.66
C ALA A 4 1.05 -0.40 0.57
N ASP A 5 2.05 -0.40 -0.31
CA ASP A 5 2.93 -1.55 -0.49
C ASP A 5 3.84 -1.78 0.73
N LYS A 6 4.32 -3.02 0.90
CA LYS A 6 5.30 -3.43 1.91
C LYS A 6 6.56 -2.56 1.91
N GLY A 7 6.94 -1.99 0.76
CA GLY A 7 8.06 -1.04 0.66
C GLY A 7 7.89 0.22 1.52
N TYR A 8 6.65 0.60 1.82
CA TYR A 8 6.30 1.74 2.67
C TYR A 8 6.18 1.39 4.16
N ASP A 9 6.66 0.22 4.58
CA ASP A 9 6.76 -0.12 5.99
C ASP A 9 7.80 0.79 6.65
N SER A 10 7.33 1.85 7.30
CA SER A 10 8.13 2.81 8.03
C SER A 10 7.34 3.30 9.25
N GLU A 11 7.94 3.20 10.43
CA GLU A 11 7.34 3.73 11.67
C GLU A 11 6.98 5.22 11.61
N PRO A 12 7.83 6.14 11.09
CA PRO A 12 7.45 7.54 10.98
C PRO A 12 6.24 7.76 10.08
N LEU A 13 6.14 7.01 8.98
CA LEU A 13 4.98 7.08 8.08
C LEU A 13 3.71 6.59 8.77
N ARG A 14 3.79 5.48 9.50
CA ARG A 14 2.66 4.94 10.30
C ARG A 14 2.22 5.94 11.37
N GLU A 15 3.15 6.64 12.02
CA GLU A 15 2.85 7.67 13.01
C GLU A 15 2.15 8.87 12.38
N GLN A 16 2.63 9.35 11.22
CA GLN A 16 1.94 10.41 10.48
C GLN A 16 0.51 10.00 10.11
N ILE A 17 0.31 8.78 9.62
CA ILE A 17 -1.04 8.27 9.27
C ILE A 17 -1.96 8.23 10.50
N ARG A 18 -1.43 7.83 11.66
CA ARG A 18 -2.18 7.85 12.93
C ARG A 18 -2.53 9.27 13.38
N LYS A 19 -1.60 10.22 13.24
CA LYS A 19 -1.84 11.64 13.55
C LYS A 19 -2.95 12.25 12.70
N THR A 20 -3.10 11.79 11.46
CA THR A 20 -4.20 12.17 10.57
C THR A 20 -5.53 11.44 10.89
N GLY A 21 -5.60 10.70 12.00
CA GLY A 21 -6.81 9.97 12.42
C GLY A 21 -7.16 8.78 11.53
N THR A 22 -6.20 8.27 10.75
CA THR A 22 -6.43 7.18 9.79
C THR A 22 -5.66 5.91 10.18
N LYS A 23 -6.14 4.74 9.75
CA LYS A 23 -5.45 3.45 9.94
C LYS A 23 -4.54 3.12 8.75
N ALA A 24 -3.33 2.64 9.04
CA ALA A 24 -2.37 2.17 8.03
C ALA A 24 -2.60 0.68 7.71
N ASN A 25 -3.10 0.38 6.50
CA ASN A 25 -3.13 -0.94 5.87
C ASN A 25 -1.84 -1.15 5.05
N ILE A 26 -0.69 -1.19 5.74
CA ILE A 26 0.62 -1.45 5.12
C ILE A 26 1.22 -2.73 5.73
N PRO A 27 1.51 -3.77 4.94
CA PRO A 27 2.09 -5.00 5.48
C PRO A 27 3.50 -4.73 6.02
N LYS A 28 3.80 -5.30 7.18
CA LYS A 28 5.12 -5.19 7.80
C LYS A 28 6.15 -6.04 7.04
N LYS A 29 7.41 -5.59 7.05
CA LYS A 29 8.52 -6.39 6.53
C LYS A 29 8.66 -7.71 7.29
N THR A 30 9.14 -8.76 6.61
CA THR A 30 9.29 -10.10 7.20
C THR A 30 10.28 -10.12 8.36
N ASN A 31 11.21 -9.15 8.39
CA ASN A 31 12.20 -8.99 9.47
C ASN A 31 11.65 -8.19 10.68
N SER A 32 10.42 -7.69 10.62
CA SER A 32 9.80 -6.97 11.73
C SER A 32 9.20 -7.96 12.72
N GLN A 33 9.48 -7.79 14.01
CA GLN A 33 9.00 -8.67 15.11
C GLN A 33 7.48 -8.69 15.30
N SER A 34 6.71 -7.98 14.48
CA SER A 34 5.30 -7.70 14.73
C SER A 34 4.41 -8.27 13.62
N ASN A 35 3.34 -8.93 14.05
CA ASN A 35 2.43 -9.63 13.16
C ASN A 35 1.53 -8.65 12.38
N ASN A 36 1.02 -9.12 11.25
CA ASN A 36 0.13 -8.42 10.33
C ASN A 36 -1.36 -8.51 10.72
N ASP A 37 -1.64 -8.63 12.02
CA ASP A 37 -3.01 -8.87 12.55
C ASP A 37 -3.97 -7.70 12.26
N HIS A 38 -3.45 -6.47 12.29
CA HIS A 38 -4.19 -5.24 11.99
C HIS A 38 -4.53 -5.05 10.49
N MET A 39 -4.21 -6.02 9.63
CA MET A 39 -4.36 -5.91 8.18
C MET A 39 -5.74 -6.35 7.70
N ASP A 40 -6.33 -5.53 6.84
CA ASP A 40 -7.43 -5.95 5.99
C ASP A 40 -6.84 -6.56 4.70
N TRP A 41 -6.69 -7.88 4.73
CA TRP A 41 -6.13 -8.65 3.60
C TRP A 41 -7.00 -8.60 2.35
N TYR A 42 -8.31 -8.46 2.51
CA TYR A 42 -9.25 -8.34 1.39
C TYR A 42 -9.01 -7.02 0.64
N LEU A 43 -8.94 -5.91 1.36
CA LEU A 43 -8.62 -4.60 0.79
C LEU A 43 -7.22 -4.57 0.15
N TYR A 44 -6.23 -5.20 0.80
CA TYR A 44 -4.88 -5.32 0.25
C TYR A 44 -4.88 -6.13 -1.06
N LYS A 45 -5.75 -7.13 -1.21
CA LYS A 45 -5.90 -7.92 -2.45
C LYS A 45 -6.54 -7.11 -3.57
N ILE A 46 -7.53 -6.27 -3.27
CA ILE A 46 -8.20 -5.40 -4.25
C ILE A 46 -7.22 -4.40 -4.88
N ARG A 47 -6.18 -3.96 -4.14
CA ARG A 47 -5.10 -3.10 -4.66
C ARG A 47 -4.53 -3.59 -5.98
N HIS A 48 -4.41 -4.92 -6.17
CA HIS A 48 -3.90 -5.51 -7.40
C HIS A 48 -4.70 -5.10 -8.66
N LEU A 49 -6.01 -4.91 -8.54
CA LEU A 49 -6.85 -4.47 -9.66
C LEU A 49 -6.48 -3.05 -10.12
N VAL A 50 -6.22 -2.16 -9.15
CA VAL A 50 -5.77 -0.80 -9.40
C VAL A 50 -4.38 -0.79 -10.02
N GLU A 51 -3.46 -1.61 -9.51
CA GLU A 51 -2.10 -1.75 -10.08
C GLU A 51 -2.12 -2.29 -11.51
N ASN A 52 -2.98 -3.25 -11.82
CA ASN A 52 -3.17 -3.76 -13.18
C ASN A 52 -3.67 -2.67 -14.13
N MET A 53 -4.61 -1.83 -13.68
CA MET A 53 -5.08 -0.69 -14.46
C MET A 53 -3.93 0.28 -14.76
N PHE A 54 -3.13 0.65 -13.76
CA PHE A 54 -1.96 1.50 -13.97
C PHE A 54 -0.91 0.84 -14.87
N CYS A 55 -0.70 -0.46 -14.77
CA CYS A 55 0.20 -1.20 -15.64
C CYS A 55 -0.24 -1.08 -17.11
N ARG A 56 -1.54 -1.23 -17.39
CA ARG A 56 -2.11 -1.00 -18.73
C ARG A 56 -1.93 0.44 -19.18
N LEU A 57 -2.21 1.42 -18.32
CA LEU A 57 -2.01 2.84 -18.66
C LEU A 57 -0.55 3.16 -19.02
N LYS A 58 0.42 2.53 -18.35
CA LYS A 58 1.85 2.71 -18.65
C LYS A 58 2.21 2.23 -20.06
N GLN A 59 1.49 1.27 -20.64
CA GLN A 59 1.72 0.82 -22.03
C GLN A 59 1.45 1.93 -23.05
N PHE A 60 0.52 2.84 -22.76
CA PHE A 60 0.14 3.93 -23.64
C PHE A 60 0.94 5.22 -23.41
N ARG A 61 1.91 5.22 -22.48
CA ARG A 61 2.70 6.41 -22.12
C ARG A 61 3.59 6.93 -23.27
N GLY A 62 3.82 6.12 -24.30
CA GLY A 62 4.59 6.48 -25.50
C GLY A 62 3.79 7.03 -26.68
N ILE A 63 2.46 7.13 -26.59
CA ILE A 63 1.59 7.55 -27.73
C ILE A 63 1.44 9.10 -27.81
N ALA A 64 2.16 9.85 -26.97
CA ALA A 64 2.14 11.31 -26.96
C ALA A 64 3.26 11.93 -27.83
N THR A 65 3.50 11.41 -29.03
CA THR A 65 4.35 12.03 -30.07
C THR A 65 3.55 12.10 -31.36
#